data_AF-A0A6T8FRW9-F1
#
_entry.id   AF-A0A6T8FRW9-F1
#
_cell.length_a   1.000
_cell.length_b   1.000
_cell.length_c   1.000
_cell.angle_alpha   90.00
_cell.angle_beta   90.00
_cell.angle_gamma   90.00
#
_symmetry.space_group_name_H-M   'P 1'
#
loop_
_entity.id
_entity.type
_entity.pdbx_description
1 polymer ?
#
loop_
_entity_poly.entity_id
_entity_poly.type
_entity_poly.pdbx_seq_one_letter_code
_entity_poly.pdbx_strand_id
1 'polypeptide(L)'
;EYSVARATFDLSMTDISEIARNSVLQSDFEMDWKKKWLGDDFIKGINYCDELKTHVPLIRSKYRSEHLAMEQMLVSLISAGKGKSVLREMMRQFSIAREAQIDILLNHSLEVPQDL
;
A
#
# COMPACT_ATOMS: atom_id res chain seq x y z
N GLU A 1 15.76 8.16 17.22
CA GLU A 1 14.58 7.30 16.99
C GLU A 1 14.54 6.65 15.61
N TYR A 2 14.20 7.37 14.51
CA TYR A 2 14.01 6.73 13.19
C TYR A 2 15.24 5.98 12.66
N SER A 3 16.46 6.49 12.88
CA SER A 3 17.70 5.82 12.48
C SER A 3 17.92 4.49 13.20
N VAL A 4 17.56 4.43 14.49
CA VAL A 4 17.65 3.22 15.31
C VAL A 4 16.58 2.22 14.89
N ALA A 5 15.32 2.65 14.80
CA ALA A 5 14.21 1.79 14.35
C ALA A 5 14.46 1.21 12.96
N ARG A 6 15.02 2.01 12.04
CA ARG A 6 15.40 1.55 10.70
C ARG A 6 16.41 0.40 10.76
N ALA A 7 17.45 0.54 11.59
CA ALA A 7 18.49 -0.47 11.75
C ALA A 7 18.01 -1.71 12.51
N THR A 8 17.07 -1.55 13.45
CA THR A 8 16.55 -2.66 14.26
C THR A 8 15.52 -3.51 13.51
N PHE A 9 14.71 -2.90 12.65
CA PHE A 9 13.60 -3.58 11.95
C PHE A 9 13.83 -3.73 10.44
N ASP A 10 15.06 -3.53 9.97
CA ASP A 10 15.45 -3.60 8.56
C ASP A 10 14.53 -2.78 7.63
N LEU A 11 14.13 -1.60 8.09
CA LEU A 11 13.22 -0.74 7.32
C LEU A 11 13.98 -0.07 6.17
N SER A 12 13.33 -0.01 5.00
CA SER A 12 13.82 0.77 3.88
C SER A 12 13.65 2.28 4.16
N MET A 13 14.36 3.12 3.39
CA MET A 13 14.15 4.57 3.48
C MET A 13 12.70 4.97 3.18
N THR A 14 12.09 4.26 2.24
CA THR A 14 10.70 4.49 1.86
C THR A 14 9.74 4.11 2.99
N ASP A 15 10.06 3.13 3.84
CA ASP A 15 9.25 2.79 5.04
C ASP A 15 9.32 3.89 6.09
N ILE A 16 10.52 4.44 6.31
CA ILE A 16 10.70 5.57 7.23
C ILE A 16 9.94 6.81 6.72
N SER A 17 10.00 7.11 5.42
CA SER A 17 9.24 8.20 4.81
C SER A 17 7.73 8.02 4.96
N GLU A 18 7.22 6.79 4.80
CA GLU A 18 5.80 6.48 5.01
C GLU A 18 5.38 6.72 6.47
N ILE A 19 6.20 6.31 7.44
CA ILE A 19 5.93 6.57 8.86
C ILE A 19 5.95 8.07 9.16
N ALA A 20 6.94 8.81 8.63
CA ALA A 20 7.03 10.25 8.82
C ALA A 20 5.81 10.98 8.23
N ARG A 21 5.40 10.61 7.01
CA ARG A 21 4.19 11.12 6.34
C ARG A 21 2.95 10.90 7.20
N ASN A 22 2.76 9.69 7.72
CA ASN A 22 1.61 9.36 8.54
C ASN A 22 1.62 10.09 9.89
N SER A 23 2.81 10.37 10.44
CA SER A 23 2.96 11.17 11.66
C SER A 23 2.44 12.60 11.47
N VAL A 24 2.75 13.22 10.32
CA VAL A 24 2.19 14.54 9.95
C VAL A 24 0.68 14.44 9.76
N LEU A 25 0.18 13.39 9.11
CA LEU A 25 -1.26 13.20 8.91
C LEU A 25 -2.04 13.10 10.23
N GLN A 26 -1.50 12.34 11.20
CA GLN A 26 -2.10 12.10 12.52
C GLN A 26 -1.94 13.26 13.51
N SER A 27 -0.97 14.15 13.30
CA SER A 27 -0.78 15.34 14.13
C SER A 27 -2.00 16.27 14.12
N ASP A 28 -2.07 17.19 15.08
CA ASP A 28 -3.11 18.22 15.13
C ASP A 28 -2.70 19.53 14.42
N PHE A 29 -1.78 19.46 13.46
CA PHE A 29 -1.40 20.64 12.67
C PHE A 29 -2.56 21.14 11.80
N GLU A 30 -2.61 22.46 11.63
CA GLU A 30 -3.60 23.09 10.75
C GLU A 30 -3.50 22.55 9.31
N MET A 31 -4.62 22.59 8.59
CA MET A 31 -4.69 22.04 7.24
C MET A 31 -3.67 22.67 6.30
N ASP A 32 -3.38 23.97 6.41
CA ASP A 32 -2.44 24.64 5.52
C ASP A 32 -1.00 24.15 5.72
N TRP A 33 -0.61 23.84 6.96
CA TRP A 33 0.67 23.20 7.27
C TRP A 33 0.73 21.78 6.71
N LYS A 34 -0.37 21.01 6.84
CA LYS A 34 -0.45 19.67 6.26
C LYS A 34 -0.37 19.69 4.74
N LYS A 35 -1.03 20.63 4.05
CA LYS A 35 -0.92 20.79 2.58
C LYS A 35 0.50 21.09 2.14
N LYS A 36 1.19 21.96 2.89
CA LYS A 36 2.58 22.32 2.60
C LYS A 36 3.49 21.09 2.59
N TRP A 37 3.33 20.19 3.56
CA TRP A 37 4.19 19.00 3.71
C TRP A 37 3.71 17.74 2.98
N LEU A 38 2.40 17.54 2.82
CA LEU A 38 1.83 16.32 2.25
C LEU A 38 1.36 16.46 0.80
N GLY A 39 1.21 17.69 0.30
CA GLY A 39 0.61 17.98 -1.00
C GLY A 39 -0.77 18.64 -0.86
N ASP A 40 -1.17 19.41 -1.86
CA ASP A 40 -2.41 20.22 -1.80
C ASP A 40 -3.67 19.34 -1.69
N ASP A 41 -3.59 18.15 -2.27
CA ASP A 41 -4.68 17.18 -2.37
C ASP A 41 -4.61 16.07 -1.31
N PHE A 42 -3.84 16.24 -0.22
CA PHE A 42 -3.68 15.21 0.83
C PHE A 42 -5.02 14.74 1.45
N ILE A 43 -6.06 15.57 1.38
CA ILE A 43 -7.43 15.27 1.86
C ILE A 43 -8.09 14.14 1.05
N LYS A 44 -7.65 13.87 -0.19
CA LYS A 44 -8.09 12.72 -0.98
C LYS A 44 -7.70 11.37 -0.36
N GLY A 45 -6.96 11.40 0.75
CA GLY A 45 -6.65 10.24 1.57
C GLY A 45 -5.51 9.41 1.01
N ILE A 46 -5.51 8.12 1.32
CA ILE A 46 -4.43 7.19 0.97
C ILE A 46 -4.33 6.89 -0.53
N ASN A 47 -5.34 7.30 -1.32
CA ASN A 47 -5.31 7.21 -2.79
C ASN A 47 -4.47 8.30 -3.44
N TYR A 48 -4.06 9.33 -2.67
CA TYR A 48 -3.21 10.41 -3.15
C TYR A 48 -1.91 10.48 -2.36
N CYS A 49 -0.81 10.52 -3.10
CA CYS A 49 0.52 10.69 -2.55
C CYS A 49 1.33 11.60 -3.46
N ASP A 50 1.80 12.74 -2.92
CA ASP A 50 2.76 13.59 -3.59
C ASP A 50 4.17 13.03 -3.33
N GLU A 51 4.70 12.29 -4.31
CA GLU A 51 6.00 11.61 -4.21
C GLU A 51 7.15 12.60 -4.00
N LEU A 52 7.05 13.80 -4.58
CA LEU A 52 8.11 14.82 -4.54
C LEU A 52 8.26 15.42 -3.14
N LYS A 53 7.15 15.55 -2.40
CA LYS A 53 7.17 16.08 -1.03
C LYS A 53 7.39 15.00 0.02
N THR A 54 6.75 13.84 -0.16
CA THR A 54 6.70 12.81 0.88
C THR A 54 7.75 11.71 0.72
N HIS A 55 8.39 11.61 -0.45
CA HIS A 55 9.31 10.52 -0.80
C HIS A 55 8.70 9.12 -0.67
N VAL A 56 7.37 9.02 -0.66
CA VAL A 56 6.64 7.76 -0.67
C VAL A 56 6.11 7.55 -2.10
N PRO A 57 6.54 6.48 -2.79
CA PRO A 57 6.04 6.12 -4.12
C PRO A 57 4.52 5.96 -4.13
N LEU A 58 3.86 6.41 -5.19
CA LEU A 58 2.40 6.31 -5.31
C LEU A 58 1.93 4.85 -5.27
N ILE A 59 2.71 3.93 -5.85
CA ILE A 59 2.41 2.49 -5.81
C ILE A 59 2.30 1.95 -4.37
N ARG A 60 3.15 2.43 -3.44
CA ARG A 60 3.07 2.07 -2.02
C ARG A 60 1.73 2.50 -1.44
N SER A 61 1.36 3.77 -1.66
CA SER A 61 0.12 4.35 -1.13
C SER A 61 -1.11 3.62 -1.71
N LYS A 62 -1.11 3.34 -3.01
CA LYS A 62 -2.15 2.59 -3.70
C LYS A 62 -2.29 1.16 -3.17
N TYR A 63 -1.17 0.47 -2.97
CA TYR A 63 -1.19 -0.87 -2.38
C TYR A 63 -1.86 -0.88 -0.99
N ARG A 64 -1.52 0.10 -0.13
CA ARG A 64 -2.16 0.24 1.19
C ARG A 64 -3.67 0.49 1.09
N SER A 65 -4.09 1.31 0.12
CA SER A 65 -5.50 1.65 -0.04
C SER A 65 -6.33 0.47 -0.55
N GLU A 66 -5.80 -0.27 -1.52
CA GLU A 66 -6.42 -1.48 -2.04
C GLU A 66 -6.54 -2.56 -0.95
N HIS A 67 -5.49 -2.79 -0.18
CA HIS A 67 -5.52 -3.74 0.93
C HIS A 67 -6.53 -3.37 2.01
N LEU A 68 -6.59 -2.09 2.42
CA LEU A 68 -7.57 -1.64 3.40
C LEU A 68 -9.00 -1.83 2.89
N ALA A 69 -9.27 -1.52 1.62
CA ALA A 69 -10.58 -1.73 1.02
C ALA A 69 -10.97 -3.22 0.99
N MET A 70 -10.03 -4.11 0.67
CA MET A 70 -10.24 -5.56 0.72
C MET A 70 -10.55 -6.05 2.14
N GLU A 71 -9.81 -5.57 3.15
CA GLU A 71 -10.04 -5.91 4.56
C GLU A 71 -11.42 -5.43 5.05
N GLN A 72 -11.80 -4.20 4.72
CA GLN A 72 -13.12 -3.65 5.05
C GLN A 72 -14.25 -4.45 4.39
N MET A 73 -14.09 -4.81 3.12
CA MET A 73 -15.02 -5.65 2.39
C MET A 73 -15.16 -7.02 3.06
N LEU A 74 -14.05 -7.64 3.46
CA LEU A 74 -14.04 -8.93 4.16
C LEU A 74 -14.81 -8.84 5.48
N VAL A 75 -14.52 -7.84 6.32
CA VAL A 75 -15.22 -7.65 7.61
C VAL A 75 -16.72 -7.44 7.40
N SER A 76 -17.10 -6.59 6.43
CA SER A 76 -18.50 -6.33 6.09
C SER A 76 -19.22 -7.63 5.70
N LEU A 77 -18.63 -8.44 4.84
CA LEU A 77 -19.26 -9.68 4.38
C LEU A 77 -19.31 -10.77 5.46
N ILE A 78 -18.32 -10.82 6.37
CA ILE A 78 -18.36 -11.70 7.54
C ILE A 78 -19.51 -11.27 8.46
N SER A 79 -19.66 -9.98 8.74
CA SER A 79 -20.73 -9.45 9.59
C SER A 79 -22.13 -9.73 9.01
N ALA A 80 -22.27 -9.78 7.68
CA ALA A 80 -23.49 -10.15 6.97
C ALA A 80 -23.79 -11.66 6.96
N GLY A 81 -23.01 -12.50 7.67
CA GLY A 81 -23.20 -13.96 7.73
C GLY A 81 -22.69 -14.72 6.50
N LYS A 82 -22.02 -14.05 5.56
CA LYS A 82 -21.49 -14.65 4.31
C LYS A 82 -20.06 -15.17 4.44
N GLY A 83 -19.50 -15.27 5.65
CA GLY A 83 -18.08 -15.57 5.87
C GLY A 83 -17.56 -16.81 5.12
N LYS A 84 -18.30 -17.93 5.13
CA LYS A 84 -17.89 -19.17 4.43
C LYS A 84 -17.93 -19.08 2.89
N SER A 85 -18.80 -18.26 2.31
CA SER A 85 -18.82 -18.04 0.86
C SER A 85 -17.72 -17.08 0.44
N VAL A 86 -17.46 -16.06 1.25
CA VAL A 86 -16.43 -15.04 0.99
C VAL A 86 -15.05 -15.65 1.04
N LEU A 87 -14.76 -16.45 2.08
CA LEU A 87 -13.48 -17.15 2.20
C LEU A 87 -13.20 -18.02 0.98
N ARG A 88 -14.22 -18.78 0.51
CA ARG A 88 -14.09 -19.64 -0.68
C ARG A 88 -13.79 -18.83 -1.94
N GLU A 89 -14.50 -17.73 -2.15
CA GLU A 89 -14.29 -16.88 -3.31
C GLU A 89 -12.92 -16.18 -3.26
N MET A 90 -12.49 -15.70 -2.09
CA MET A 90 -11.15 -15.12 -1.92
C MET A 90 -10.04 -16.14 -2.21
N MET A 91 -10.14 -17.36 -1.65
CA MET A 91 -9.19 -18.43 -1.96
C MET A 91 -9.11 -18.72 -3.46
N ARG A 92 -10.26 -18.71 -4.16
CA ARG A 92 -10.31 -18.88 -5.61
C ARG A 92 -9.59 -17.74 -6.35
N GLN A 93 -9.88 -16.49 -6.00
CA GLN A 93 -9.27 -15.31 -6.63
C GLN A 93 -7.75 -15.27 -6.41
N PHE A 94 -7.29 -15.55 -5.19
CA PHE A 94 -5.86 -15.65 -4.89
C PHE A 94 -5.18 -16.81 -5.62
N SER A 95 -5.86 -17.96 -5.79
CA SER A 95 -5.33 -19.07 -6.61
C SER A 95 -5.13 -18.62 -8.05
N ILE A 96 -6.14 -18.00 -8.66
CA ILE A 96 -6.09 -17.52 -10.05
C ILE A 96 -5.00 -16.47 -10.23
N ALA A 97 -4.92 -15.49 -9.33
CA ALA A 97 -3.89 -14.44 -9.40
C ALA A 97 -2.49 -15.04 -9.26
N ARG A 98 -2.31 -15.99 -8.34
CA ARG A 98 -1.04 -16.72 -8.16
C ARG A 98 -0.67 -17.53 -9.40
N GLU A 99 -1.62 -18.26 -9.97
CA GLU A 99 -1.43 -19.06 -11.19
C GLU A 99 -1.05 -18.17 -12.37
N ALA A 100 -1.74 -17.04 -12.57
CA ALA A 100 -1.42 -16.07 -13.60
C ALA A 100 -0.02 -15.47 -13.44
N GLN A 101 0.37 -15.12 -12.20
CA GLN A 101 1.71 -14.61 -11.92
C GLN A 101 2.79 -15.65 -12.20
N ILE A 102 2.57 -16.91 -11.81
CA ILE A 102 3.49 -18.01 -12.10
C ILE A 102 3.61 -18.24 -13.60
N ASP A 103 2.50 -18.22 -14.33
CA ASP A 103 2.49 -18.39 -15.79
C ASP A 103 3.30 -17.28 -16.48
N ILE A 104 3.11 -16.02 -16.09
CA ILE A 104 3.90 -14.89 -16.61
C ILE A 104 5.40 -15.11 -16.33
N LEU A 105 5.76 -15.46 -15.09
CA LEU A 105 7.15 -15.69 -14.71
C LEU A 105 7.78 -16.87 -15.47
N LEU A 106 7.03 -17.97 -15.63
CA LEU A 106 7.52 -19.16 -16.34
C LEU A 106 7.67 -18.90 -17.84
N ASN A 107 6.73 -18.19 -18.45
CA ASN A 107 6.78 -17.87 -19.89
C ASN A 107 7.91 -16.89 -20.25
N HIS A 108 8.28 -15.99 -19.32
CA HIS A 108 9.35 -15.01 -19.54
C HIS A 108 10.67 -15.38 -18.82
N SER A 109 10.81 -16.61 -18.33
CA SER A 109 11.97 -17.06 -17.52
C SER A 109 13.34 -16.88 -18.17
N LEU A 110 13.39 -16.86 -19.51
CA LEU A 110 14.62 -16.82 -20.32
C LEU A 110 14.83 -15.48 -21.01
N GLU A 111 13.89 -14.55 -20.88
CA GLU A 111 13.99 -13.23 -21.49
C GLU A 111 14.84 -12.32 -20.60
N VAL A 112 16.07 -12.04 -21.03
CA VAL A 112 16.90 -10.99 -20.43
C VAL A 112 16.32 -9.65 -20.88
N PRO A 113 15.98 -8.72 -19.96
CA PRO A 113 15.50 -7.40 -20.33
C PRO A 113 16.48 -6.73 -21.30
N GLN A 114 16.02 -6.37 -22.50
CA GLN A 114 16.88 -5.83 -23.54
C GLN A 114 17.31 -4.37 -23.29
N ASP A 115 16.74 -3.71 -22.28
CA ASP A 115 17.02 -2.31 -21.97
C ASP A 115 17.61 -2.14 -20.57
N LEU A 116 18.94 -1.96 -20.55
CA LEU A 116 19.73 -1.36 -19.47
C LEU A 116 20.79 -0.44 -20.09
#